data_AF-A0A7G9L533-F1
#
_entry.id   AF-A0A7G9L533-F1
#
_cell.length_a   1.000
_cell.length_b   1.000
_cell.length_c   1.000
_cell.angle_alpha   90.00
_cell.angle_beta   90.00
_cell.angle_gamma   90.00
#
_symmetry.space_group_name_H-M   'P 1'
#
loop_
_entity.id
_entity.type
_entity.pdbx_description
1 polymer ?
#
loop_
_entity_poly.entity_id
_entity_poly.type
_entity_poly.pdbx_seq_one_letter_code
_entity_poly.pdbx_strand_id
1 'polypeptide(L)'
;MLRSALILAAATALVPAAAFAQAVVPVHFPAGQSGTEITGSINGQEYKDYRINLRAGQMLSVRMATVSGSPNFNVMEPGQAEVAIYNSSTSGETMEVRTAKSGDYTIRVYQMRASGRRGEAAAYRLSVSAGGGATATQLPSHHAHAPAHRSADALVAGTPYHAVSTVPCRTVEGGAMGSCKAGVIRRPGSATVHLDTPDGGERTILFRDGKAVSSDSAAGLTVERRGDTSVIRIGTVEVYEVPDALPFGG
;
A
#
# COMPACT_ATOMS: atom_id res chain seq x y z
N MET A 1 72.30 15.38 6.25
CA MET A 1 71.41 14.59 5.37
C MET A 1 70.06 14.49 6.07
N LEU A 2 69.07 15.31 5.69
CA LEU A 2 67.73 15.30 6.31
C LEU A 2 66.70 14.98 5.22
N ARG A 3 66.03 13.83 5.33
CA ARG A 3 65.01 13.34 4.39
C ARG A 3 63.65 13.88 4.85
N SER A 4 63.08 14.83 4.13
CA SER A 4 61.71 15.30 4.34
C SER A 4 60.73 14.35 3.66
N ALA A 5 59.88 13.68 4.43
CA ALA A 5 58.76 12.90 3.94
C ALA A 5 57.50 13.79 3.87
N LEU A 6 56.95 13.94 2.66
CA LEU A 6 55.71 14.68 2.42
C LEU A 6 54.52 13.71 2.62
N ILE A 7 53.72 13.92 3.66
CA ILE A 7 52.46 13.19 3.88
C ILE A 7 51.37 13.92 3.10
N LEU A 8 50.84 13.30 2.05
CA LEU A 8 49.73 13.81 1.25
C LEU A 8 48.41 13.38 1.92
N ALA A 9 47.76 14.28 2.65
CA ALA A 9 46.43 14.04 3.22
C ALA A 9 45.36 14.14 2.11
N ALA A 10 44.79 13.01 1.70
CA ALA A 10 43.66 12.98 0.78
C ALA A 10 42.36 13.33 1.53
N ALA A 11 41.81 14.51 1.26
CA ALA A 11 40.50 14.91 1.77
C ALA A 11 39.39 14.21 0.97
N THR A 12 38.70 13.26 1.61
CA THR A 12 37.48 12.65 1.07
C THR A 12 36.33 13.65 1.17
N ALA A 13 35.88 14.18 0.03
CA ALA A 13 34.68 14.98 -0.03
C ALA A 13 33.44 14.09 0.21
N LEU A 14 32.77 14.26 1.36
CA LEU A 14 31.42 13.75 1.54
C LEU A 14 30.50 14.49 0.57
N VAL A 15 30.04 13.82 -0.49
CA VAL A 15 28.95 14.32 -1.31
C VAL A 15 27.65 14.16 -0.50
N PRO A 16 26.95 15.24 -0.15
CA PRO A 16 25.68 15.14 0.56
C PRO A 16 24.68 14.42 -0.34
N ALA A 17 24.07 13.34 0.17
CA ALA A 17 22.93 12.73 -0.51
C ALA A 17 21.80 13.75 -0.59
N ALA A 18 21.37 14.13 -1.80
CA ALA A 18 20.19 14.95 -1.97
C ALA A 18 18.99 14.21 -1.39
N ALA A 19 18.46 14.70 -0.27
CA ALA A 19 17.18 14.25 0.24
C ALA A 19 16.12 14.59 -0.80
N PHE A 20 15.52 13.56 -1.44
CA PHE A 20 14.41 13.75 -2.36
C PHE A 20 13.30 14.52 -1.64
N ALA A 21 12.87 15.65 -2.20
CA ALA A 21 11.93 16.54 -1.55
C ALA A 21 10.61 15.82 -1.26
N GLN A 22 10.36 15.58 0.02
CA GLN A 22 9.12 15.00 0.54
C GLN A 22 8.11 16.15 0.69
N ALA A 23 7.30 16.42 -0.32
CA ALA A 23 6.32 17.50 -0.25
C ALA A 23 5.05 17.02 0.45
N VAL A 24 4.73 17.61 1.61
CA VAL A 24 3.44 17.43 2.27
C VAL A 24 2.50 18.56 1.87
N VAL A 25 1.36 18.22 1.30
CA VAL A 25 0.36 19.17 0.79
C VAL A 25 -0.96 18.94 1.54
N PRO A 26 -1.43 19.89 2.36
CA PRO A 26 -2.74 19.78 2.98
C PRO A 26 -3.84 19.88 1.91
N VAL A 27 -4.84 19.00 2.01
CA VAL A 27 -6.01 18.99 1.12
C VAL A 27 -7.21 19.52 1.87
N HIS A 28 -7.81 20.56 1.31
CA HIS A 28 -9.06 21.13 1.77
C HIS A 28 -10.08 21.09 0.64
N PHE A 29 -11.34 20.82 0.99
CA PHE A 29 -12.43 20.97 0.03
C PHE A 29 -12.89 22.43 0.02
N PRO A 30 -13.21 22.98 -1.17
CA PRO A 30 -13.87 24.28 -1.26
C PRO A 30 -15.15 24.31 -0.41
N ALA A 31 -15.56 25.49 0.05
CA ALA A 31 -16.76 25.64 0.86
C ALA A 31 -18.00 25.05 0.15
N GLY A 32 -18.74 24.19 0.85
CA GLY A 32 -19.92 23.51 0.32
C GLY A 32 -19.63 22.32 -0.61
N GLN A 33 -18.37 22.02 -0.90
CA GLN A 33 -17.97 20.85 -1.69
C GLN A 33 -17.58 19.67 -0.79
N SER A 34 -17.79 18.46 -1.29
CA SER A 34 -17.33 17.20 -0.68
C SER A 34 -16.14 16.62 -1.42
N GLY A 35 -15.50 17.38 -2.31
CA GLY A 35 -14.34 16.93 -3.07
C GLY A 35 -13.58 18.05 -3.74
N THR A 36 -12.43 17.71 -4.29
CA THR A 36 -11.54 18.58 -5.04
C THR A 36 -10.76 17.78 -6.08
N GLU A 37 -10.23 18.48 -7.08
CA GLU A 37 -9.29 17.91 -8.04
C GLU A 37 -7.94 18.61 -7.89
N ILE A 38 -6.87 17.82 -7.92
CA ILE A 38 -5.51 18.29 -7.72
C ILE A 38 -4.69 17.90 -8.94
N THR A 39 -4.07 18.87 -9.59
CA THR A 39 -3.08 18.62 -10.64
C THR A 39 -1.68 18.57 -10.03
N GLY A 40 -0.82 17.69 -10.55
CA GLY A 40 0.54 17.56 -10.04
C GLY A 40 1.47 16.82 -10.97
N SER A 41 2.75 16.86 -10.62
CA SER A 41 3.82 16.10 -11.26
C SER A 41 4.89 15.71 -10.25
N ILE A 42 5.57 14.60 -10.51
CA ILE A 42 6.72 14.09 -9.76
C ILE A 42 7.87 13.78 -10.73
N ASN A 43 9.11 13.97 -10.29
CA ASN A 43 10.30 13.65 -11.07
C ASN A 43 11.24 12.73 -10.30
N GLY A 44 11.86 11.77 -10.99
CA GLY A 44 12.83 10.88 -10.38
C GLY A 44 12.28 10.15 -9.14
N GLN A 45 12.96 10.22 -8.01
CA GLN A 45 12.53 9.53 -6.78
C GLN A 45 11.63 10.39 -5.87
N GLU A 46 11.13 11.53 -6.37
CA GLU A 46 10.18 12.36 -5.66
C GLU A 46 8.85 11.63 -5.44
N TYR A 47 8.18 12.00 -4.35
CA TYR A 47 6.78 11.67 -4.09
C TYR A 47 6.08 12.88 -3.47
N LYS A 48 4.75 12.92 -3.53
CA LYS A 48 3.92 13.95 -2.90
C LYS A 48 2.91 13.33 -1.95
N ASP A 49 2.89 13.82 -0.72
CA ASP A 49 1.97 13.38 0.32
C ASP A 49 0.83 14.39 0.46
N TYR A 50 -0.33 14.02 -0.06
CA TYR A 50 -1.55 14.81 0.09
C TYR A 50 -2.27 14.39 1.37
N ARG A 51 -2.36 15.30 2.33
CA ARG A 51 -2.88 15.00 3.66
C ARG A 51 -4.28 15.58 3.83
N ILE A 52 -5.24 14.71 4.11
CA ILE A 52 -6.66 15.06 4.26
C ILE A 52 -7.16 14.62 5.62
N ASN A 53 -7.73 15.56 6.38
CA ASN A 53 -8.37 15.25 7.65
C ASN A 53 -9.78 14.71 7.39
N LEU A 54 -10.04 13.48 7.83
CA LEU A 54 -11.31 12.79 7.65
C LEU A 54 -11.85 12.32 9.01
N ARG A 55 -13.16 12.12 9.06
CA ARG A 55 -13.86 11.52 10.20
C ARG A 55 -14.20 10.08 9.86
N ALA A 56 -14.08 9.20 10.85
CA ALA A 56 -14.57 7.83 10.74
C ALA A 56 -16.02 7.79 10.24
N GLY A 57 -16.30 6.84 9.35
CA GLY A 57 -17.60 6.65 8.72
C GLY A 57 -17.80 7.43 7.42
N GLN A 58 -16.96 8.41 7.07
CA GLN A 58 -17.01 9.04 5.75
C GLN A 58 -16.58 8.05 4.66
N MET A 59 -17.25 8.10 3.50
CA MET A 59 -16.80 7.44 2.29
C MET A 59 -15.77 8.32 1.61
N LEU A 60 -14.50 7.90 1.60
CA LEU A 60 -13.39 8.51 0.86
C LEU A 60 -13.33 7.86 -0.53
N SER A 61 -13.30 8.68 -1.59
CA SER A 61 -12.98 8.26 -2.95
C SER A 61 -11.71 8.97 -3.41
N VAL A 62 -10.81 8.21 -4.02
CA VAL A 62 -9.57 8.72 -4.63
C VAL A 62 -9.46 8.13 -6.02
N ARG A 63 -9.36 9.00 -7.03
CA ARG A 63 -9.13 8.60 -8.41
C ARG A 63 -7.94 9.35 -8.97
N MET A 64 -7.06 8.61 -9.62
CA MET A 64 -5.95 9.16 -10.38
C MET A 64 -6.25 9.07 -11.87
N ALA A 65 -6.00 10.14 -12.59
CA ALA A 65 -5.95 10.15 -14.04
C ALA A 65 -4.53 10.51 -14.49
N THR A 66 -3.91 9.59 -15.22
CA THR A 66 -2.56 9.79 -15.75
C THR A 66 -2.59 10.82 -16.88
N VAL A 67 -1.73 11.83 -16.77
CA VAL A 67 -1.48 12.80 -17.85
C VAL A 67 -0.26 12.39 -18.66
N SER A 68 0.82 11.98 -17.98
CA SER A 68 2.02 11.44 -18.61
C SER A 68 2.81 10.57 -17.62
N GLY A 69 3.70 9.72 -18.14
CA GLY A 69 4.52 8.83 -17.32
C GLY A 69 3.70 7.72 -16.66
N SER A 70 4.10 7.31 -15.45
CA SER A 70 3.43 6.23 -14.70
C SER A 70 3.27 6.58 -13.23
N PRO A 71 2.44 7.60 -12.92
CA PRO A 71 2.13 7.96 -11.54
C PRO A 71 1.30 6.84 -10.89
N ASN A 72 1.50 6.66 -9.60
CA ASN A 72 0.78 5.73 -8.73
C ASN A 72 0.46 6.42 -7.41
N PHE A 73 -0.51 5.93 -6.65
CA PHE A 73 -0.80 6.43 -5.31
C PHE A 73 -1.01 5.31 -4.30
N ASN A 74 -0.53 5.57 -3.09
CA ASN A 74 -0.90 4.84 -1.88
C ASN A 74 -1.85 5.67 -1.05
N VAL A 75 -2.73 5.01 -0.27
CA VAL A 75 -3.48 5.69 0.79
C VAL A 75 -3.14 5.04 2.12
N MET A 76 -2.72 5.85 3.09
CA MET A 76 -2.31 5.45 4.43
C MET A 76 -3.26 6.03 5.47
N GLU A 77 -3.57 5.25 6.50
CA GLU A 77 -4.39 5.68 7.64
C GLU A 77 -3.67 6.68 8.55
N PRO A 78 -4.42 7.40 9.41
CA PRO A 78 -3.83 8.27 10.42
C PRO A 78 -2.77 7.54 11.27
N GLY A 79 -1.57 8.13 11.33
CA GLY A 79 -0.43 7.60 12.07
C GLY A 79 0.38 6.51 11.34
N GLN A 80 0.03 6.14 10.11
CA GLN A 80 0.80 5.20 9.29
C GLN A 80 1.67 5.96 8.27
N ALA A 81 2.94 5.59 8.17
CA ALA A 81 3.90 6.20 7.24
C ALA A 81 4.39 5.24 6.13
N GLU A 82 4.28 3.94 6.38
CA GLU A 82 4.78 2.88 5.50
C GLU A 82 3.66 1.93 5.06
N VAL A 83 2.62 1.76 5.89
CA VAL A 83 1.50 0.84 5.64
C VAL A 83 0.35 1.53 4.92
N ALA A 84 0.06 1.07 3.70
CA ALA A 84 -1.05 1.55 2.89
C ALA A 84 -2.28 0.63 2.96
N ILE A 85 -3.47 1.22 3.08
CA ILE A 85 -4.77 0.53 2.94
C ILE A 85 -5.18 0.37 1.47
N TYR A 86 -4.47 1.04 0.55
CA TYR A 86 -4.65 0.93 -0.89
C TYR A 86 -3.37 1.30 -1.62
N ASN A 87 -3.06 0.57 -2.70
CA ASN A 87 -1.94 0.83 -3.61
C ASN A 87 -2.45 0.75 -5.05
N SER A 88 -2.38 1.86 -5.79
CA SER A 88 -2.93 1.96 -7.13
C SER A 88 -2.13 1.17 -8.17
N SER A 89 -0.84 0.94 -7.96
CA SER A 89 0.00 0.22 -8.93
C SER A 89 -0.41 -1.23 -9.08
N THR A 90 -1.18 -1.76 -8.13
CA THR A 90 -1.69 -3.13 -8.13
C THR A 90 -3.21 -3.20 -8.11
N SER A 91 -3.89 -2.20 -7.56
CA SER A 91 -5.34 -2.20 -7.32
C SER A 91 -6.15 -1.40 -8.33
N GLY A 92 -5.49 -0.68 -9.24
CA GLY A 92 -6.11 0.19 -10.24
C GLY A 92 -6.07 1.66 -9.83
N GLU A 93 -6.60 2.53 -10.69
CA GLU A 93 -6.47 3.99 -10.52
C GLU A 93 -7.57 4.62 -9.66
N THR A 94 -8.47 3.82 -9.08
CA THR A 94 -9.63 4.31 -8.33
C THR A 94 -9.87 3.49 -7.08
N MET A 95 -10.05 4.18 -5.96
CA MET A 95 -10.36 3.62 -4.66
C MET A 95 -11.62 4.27 -4.09
N GLU A 96 -12.44 3.47 -3.42
CA GLU A 96 -13.48 3.92 -2.51
C GLU A 96 -13.38 3.15 -1.20
N VAL A 97 -13.38 3.86 -0.07
CA VAL A 97 -13.28 3.26 1.26
C VAL A 97 -14.11 4.02 2.28
N ARG A 98 -14.85 3.31 3.11
CA ARG A 98 -15.42 3.90 4.32
C ARG A 98 -14.31 3.99 5.36
N THR A 99 -13.96 5.20 5.75
CA THR A 99 -12.92 5.48 6.74
C THR A 99 -13.24 4.82 8.09
N ALA A 100 -12.31 4.03 8.62
CA ALA A 100 -12.46 3.38 9.92
C ALA A 100 -12.02 4.29 11.08
N LYS A 101 -11.12 5.25 10.81
CA LYS A 101 -10.51 6.13 11.80
C LYS A 101 -10.78 7.59 11.45
N SER A 102 -10.86 8.43 12.48
CA SER A 102 -10.78 9.87 12.30
C SER A 102 -9.31 10.31 12.36
N GLY A 103 -8.95 11.31 11.57
CA GLY A 103 -7.60 11.89 11.56
C GLY A 103 -7.09 12.15 10.15
N ASP A 104 -5.77 12.37 10.09
CA ASP A 104 -5.09 12.73 8.85
C ASP A 104 -4.74 11.50 8.02
N TYR A 105 -5.50 11.24 6.97
CA TYR A 105 -5.15 10.28 5.95
C TYR A 105 -4.11 10.88 5.01
N THR A 106 -3.21 10.04 4.52
CA THR A 106 -2.17 10.46 3.56
C THR A 106 -2.35 9.73 2.24
N ILE A 107 -2.49 10.49 1.15
CA ILE A 107 -2.48 9.98 -0.21
C ILE A 107 -1.09 10.29 -0.79
N ARG A 108 -0.22 9.30 -0.86
CA ARG A 108 1.14 9.44 -1.39
C ARG A 108 1.15 9.15 -2.87
N VAL A 109 1.40 10.15 -3.70
CA VAL A 109 1.61 9.97 -5.14
C VAL A 109 3.11 9.75 -5.43
N TYR A 110 3.43 8.69 -6.15
CA TYR A 110 4.80 8.23 -6.41
C TYR A 110 4.91 7.60 -7.81
N GLN A 111 6.13 7.25 -8.21
CA GLN A 111 6.38 6.38 -9.37
C GLN A 111 7.30 5.23 -8.98
N MET A 112 7.23 4.13 -9.74
CA MET A 112 8.03 2.93 -9.45
C MET A 112 9.53 3.25 -9.44
N ARG A 113 10.27 2.54 -8.58
CA ARG A 113 11.72 2.78 -8.37
C ARG A 113 12.55 2.76 -9.65
N ALA A 114 12.17 1.91 -10.62
CA ALA A 114 12.84 1.84 -11.92
C ALA A 114 12.72 3.15 -12.71
N SER A 115 11.51 3.70 -12.83
CA SER A 115 11.26 5.01 -13.44
C SER A 115 11.95 6.13 -12.68
N GLY A 116 11.89 6.09 -11.35
CA GLY A 116 12.56 7.09 -10.53
C GLY A 116 14.08 7.10 -10.66
N ARG A 117 14.73 5.94 -10.78
CA ARG A 117 16.17 5.83 -11.05
C ARG A 117 16.57 6.35 -12.44
N ARG A 118 15.66 6.29 -13.41
CA ARG A 118 15.87 6.86 -14.75
C ARG A 118 15.60 8.36 -14.82
N GLY A 119 15.19 8.99 -13.72
CA GLY A 119 14.87 10.42 -13.68
C GLY A 119 13.60 10.78 -14.47
N GLU A 120 12.71 9.82 -14.69
CA GLU A 120 11.48 10.06 -15.45
C GLU A 120 10.55 11.03 -14.74
N ALA A 121 9.71 11.71 -15.52
CA ALA A 121 8.65 12.59 -15.03
C ALA A 121 7.29 11.93 -15.21
N ALA A 122 6.42 12.06 -14.20
CA ALA A 122 5.04 11.62 -14.27
C ALA A 122 4.11 12.76 -13.84
N ALA A 123 3.09 13.05 -14.67
CA ALA A 123 2.07 14.07 -14.41
C ALA A 123 0.70 13.44 -14.27
N TYR A 124 -0.13 14.00 -13.38
CA TYR A 124 -1.41 13.43 -12.99
C TYR A 124 -2.46 14.47 -12.63
N ARG A 125 -3.71 14.03 -12.66
CA ARG A 125 -4.85 14.62 -11.95
C ARG A 125 -5.31 13.65 -10.86
N LEU A 126 -5.49 14.14 -9.64
CA LEU A 126 -5.93 13.40 -8.48
C LEU A 126 -7.27 13.97 -8.01
N SER A 127 -8.35 13.23 -8.24
CA SER A 127 -9.68 13.58 -7.74
C SER A 127 -9.85 12.95 -6.36
N VAL A 128 -10.17 13.76 -5.35
CA VAL A 128 -10.38 13.32 -3.96
C VAL A 128 -11.73 13.80 -3.50
N SER A 129 -12.57 12.90 -2.98
CA SER A 129 -13.85 13.27 -2.37
C SER A 129 -14.09 12.51 -1.07
N ALA A 130 -14.77 13.13 -0.12
CA ALA A 130 -15.23 12.48 1.09
C ALA A 130 -16.62 12.97 1.51
N GLY A 131 -17.55 12.04 1.77
CA GLY A 131 -18.94 12.35 2.12
C GLY A 131 -19.63 11.25 2.95
N GLY A 132 -20.82 11.52 3.47
CA GLY A 132 -21.66 10.51 4.12
C GLY A 132 -21.30 10.14 5.58
N GLY A 133 -20.68 11.05 6.34
CA GLY A 133 -20.40 10.88 7.78
C GLY A 133 -21.61 11.23 8.67
N ALA A 134 -22.23 10.19 9.26
CA ALA A 134 -23.20 10.14 10.37
C ALA A 134 -24.21 11.31 10.58
N THR A 135 -25.44 11.11 10.10
CA THR A 135 -26.64 11.28 10.95
C THR A 135 -27.15 9.89 11.33
N ALA A 136 -26.54 9.29 12.35
CA ALA A 136 -27.12 8.16 13.07
C ALA A 136 -27.35 8.62 14.50
N THR A 137 -28.41 9.40 14.69
CA THR A 137 -28.97 9.69 16.01
C THR A 137 -29.40 8.35 16.62
N GLN A 138 -28.75 7.96 17.71
CA GLN A 138 -29.20 6.85 18.54
C GLN A 138 -30.65 7.09 18.97
N LEU A 139 -31.54 6.16 18.65
CA LEU A 139 -32.84 5.99 19.28
C LEU A 139 -32.95 4.56 19.82
N PRO A 140 -33.65 4.31 20.94
CA PRO A 140 -33.62 3.03 21.63
C PRO A 140 -34.33 1.91 20.86
N SER A 141 -33.79 0.71 21.06
CA SER A 141 -34.15 -0.61 20.55
C SER A 141 -35.63 -1.00 20.66
N HIS A 142 -36.19 -1.69 19.64
CA HIS A 142 -37.13 -2.81 19.83
C HIS A 142 -37.04 -3.83 18.68
N HIS A 143 -37.17 -5.10 19.04
CA HIS A 143 -37.01 -6.30 18.20
C HIS A 143 -37.79 -6.28 16.88
N ALA A 144 -37.11 -6.60 15.78
CA ALA A 144 -37.66 -7.40 14.68
C ALA A 144 -36.51 -8.02 13.88
N HIS A 145 -36.67 -9.29 13.50
CA HIS A 145 -35.72 -10.05 12.69
C HIS A 145 -35.53 -9.37 11.31
N ALA A 146 -34.43 -8.64 11.16
CA ALA A 146 -33.88 -8.27 9.86
C ALA A 146 -32.91 -9.38 9.39
N PRO A 147 -32.84 -9.70 8.09
CA PRO A 147 -31.86 -10.66 7.60
C PRO A 147 -30.47 -10.14 7.96
N ALA A 148 -29.64 -11.00 8.54
CA ALA A 148 -28.28 -10.67 8.94
C ALA A 148 -27.55 -10.05 7.74
N HIS A 149 -27.34 -8.74 7.78
CA HIS A 149 -26.28 -8.11 7.01
C HIS A 149 -25.01 -8.88 7.37
N ARG A 150 -24.42 -9.58 6.39
CA ARG A 150 -23.15 -10.27 6.60
C ARG A 150 -22.20 -9.26 7.24
N SER A 151 -21.77 -9.53 8.46
CA SER A 151 -20.84 -8.68 9.16
C SER A 151 -19.67 -8.42 8.22
N ALA A 152 -19.28 -7.15 8.08
CA ALA A 152 -17.97 -6.85 7.54
C ALA A 152 -16.97 -7.77 8.26
N ASP A 153 -16.12 -8.43 7.48
CA ASP A 153 -15.16 -9.38 8.01
C ASP A 153 -14.34 -8.68 9.11
N ALA A 154 -14.17 -9.34 10.26
CA ALA A 154 -13.66 -8.68 11.45
C ALA A 154 -12.17 -8.38 11.28
N LEU A 155 -11.72 -7.22 11.79
CA LEU A 155 -10.30 -6.90 11.85
C LEU A 155 -9.65 -7.51 13.09
N VAL A 156 -8.41 -7.96 12.93
CA VAL A 156 -7.51 -8.32 14.02
C VAL A 156 -7.17 -7.05 14.80
N ALA A 157 -7.44 -7.09 16.10
CA ALA A 157 -7.28 -5.94 17.00
C ALA A 157 -5.89 -5.29 16.87
N GLY A 158 -5.87 -3.98 16.66
CA GLY A 158 -4.63 -3.22 16.51
C GLY A 158 -3.98 -3.29 15.13
N THR A 159 -4.59 -3.97 14.16
CA THR A 159 -4.06 -4.09 12.80
C THR A 159 -5.11 -3.72 11.74
N PRO A 160 -4.71 -3.43 10.49
CA PRO A 160 -5.64 -3.27 9.36
C PRO A 160 -6.05 -4.61 8.73
N TYR A 161 -5.66 -5.74 9.31
CA TYR A 161 -5.83 -7.06 8.71
C TYR A 161 -7.09 -7.76 9.20
N HIS A 162 -7.79 -8.44 8.31
CA HIS A 162 -8.92 -9.33 8.63
C HIS A 162 -8.43 -10.66 9.21
N ALA A 163 -7.22 -11.07 8.83
CA ALA A 163 -6.53 -12.20 9.40
C ALA A 163 -5.02 -11.95 9.38
N VAL A 164 -4.32 -12.48 10.38
CA VAL A 164 -2.86 -12.53 10.41
C VAL A 164 -2.43 -13.98 10.58
N SER A 165 -1.30 -14.33 9.99
CA SER A 165 -0.72 -15.67 10.09
C SER A 165 0.79 -15.62 9.85
N THR A 166 1.42 -16.77 9.88
CA THR A 166 2.76 -16.98 9.34
C THR A 166 2.67 -17.99 8.21
N VAL A 167 3.33 -17.70 7.09
CA VAL A 167 3.36 -18.59 5.93
C VAL A 167 4.80 -18.99 5.59
N PRO A 168 5.05 -20.20 5.09
CA PRO A 168 6.36 -20.55 4.55
C PRO A 168 6.72 -19.65 3.37
N CYS A 169 7.95 -19.13 3.36
CA CYS A 169 8.44 -18.34 2.25
C CYS A 169 9.95 -18.44 2.07
N ARG A 170 10.44 -18.14 0.87
CA ARG A 170 11.86 -17.97 0.56
C ARG A 170 12.04 -16.73 -0.30
N THR A 171 12.92 -15.83 0.12
CA THR A 171 13.20 -14.56 -0.56
C THR A 171 14.65 -14.40 -1.01
N VAL A 172 15.52 -15.34 -0.62
CA VAL A 172 16.94 -15.38 -0.99
C VAL A 172 17.20 -16.54 -1.93
N GLU A 173 18.00 -16.30 -2.98
CA GLU A 173 18.38 -17.31 -3.95
C GLU A 173 19.11 -18.48 -3.29
N GLY A 174 18.67 -19.71 -3.55
CA GLY A 174 19.23 -20.91 -2.92
C GLY A 174 19.01 -21.02 -1.40
N GLY A 175 18.30 -20.07 -0.78
CA GLY A 175 18.00 -20.09 0.64
C GLY A 175 17.08 -21.25 1.05
N ALA A 176 17.08 -21.58 2.34
CA ALA A 176 16.07 -22.47 2.92
C ALA A 176 14.70 -21.77 2.96
N MET A 177 13.62 -22.54 3.05
CA MET A 177 12.30 -21.99 3.38
C MET A 177 12.34 -21.43 4.80
N GLY A 178 12.04 -20.14 4.92
CA GLY A 178 11.81 -19.43 6.17
C GLY A 178 10.32 -19.18 6.40
N SER A 179 10.03 -18.17 7.22
CA SER A 179 8.68 -17.83 7.65
C SER A 179 8.40 -16.36 7.45
N CYS A 180 7.37 -16.03 6.68
CA CYS A 180 6.92 -14.66 6.46
C CYS A 180 5.71 -14.39 7.36
N LYS A 181 5.72 -13.24 8.04
CA LYS A 181 4.49 -12.78 8.72
C LYS A 181 3.53 -12.32 7.64
N ALA A 182 2.29 -12.74 7.72
CA ALA A 182 1.27 -12.45 6.74
C ALA A 182 0.09 -11.71 7.37
N GLY A 183 -0.36 -10.65 6.72
CA GLY A 183 -1.61 -9.97 7.02
C GLY A 183 -2.52 -9.96 5.79
N VAL A 184 -3.82 -10.11 5.98
CA VAL A 184 -4.78 -10.18 4.87
C VAL A 184 -5.79 -9.06 4.93
N ILE A 185 -5.97 -8.38 3.81
CA ILE A 185 -7.08 -7.47 3.58
C ILE A 185 -8.06 -8.12 2.61
N ARG A 186 -9.19 -8.64 3.11
CA ARG A 186 -10.26 -9.21 2.29
C ARG A 186 -11.21 -8.11 1.82
N ARG A 187 -11.70 -8.24 0.59
CA ARG A 187 -12.71 -7.38 -0.05
C ARG A 187 -13.67 -8.27 -0.83
N PRO A 188 -14.86 -7.79 -1.24
CA PRO A 188 -15.74 -8.56 -2.11
C PRO A 188 -15.00 -9.02 -3.38
N GLY A 189 -14.91 -10.33 -3.58
CA GLY A 189 -14.25 -10.95 -4.75
C GLY A 189 -12.72 -10.89 -4.78
N SER A 190 -12.04 -10.36 -3.76
CA SER A 190 -10.58 -10.28 -3.74
C SER A 190 -9.98 -10.29 -2.33
N ALA A 191 -8.71 -10.66 -2.23
CA ALA A 191 -7.95 -10.54 -0.99
C ALA A 191 -6.53 -10.09 -1.30
N THR A 192 -5.99 -9.20 -0.49
CA THR A 192 -4.59 -8.76 -0.59
C THR A 192 -3.82 -9.33 0.58
N VAL A 193 -2.78 -10.11 0.30
CA VAL A 193 -1.88 -10.69 1.31
C VAL A 193 -0.62 -9.83 1.36
N HIS A 194 -0.37 -9.20 2.51
CA HIS A 194 0.87 -8.49 2.83
C HIS A 194 1.81 -9.45 3.57
N LEU A 195 3.07 -9.50 3.18
CA LEU A 195 4.08 -10.43 3.69
C LEU A 195 5.31 -9.65 4.15
N ASP A 196 5.66 -9.76 5.43
CA ASP A 196 6.94 -9.27 5.94
C ASP A 196 7.94 -10.40 5.82
N THR A 197 9.04 -10.15 5.10
CA THR A 197 10.03 -11.17 4.77
C THR A 197 11.17 -11.18 5.81
N PRO A 198 11.82 -12.34 6.06
CA PRO A 198 12.87 -12.44 7.08
C PRO A 198 14.08 -11.54 6.84
N ASP A 199 14.33 -11.16 5.58
CA ASP A 199 15.37 -10.22 5.16
C ASP A 199 14.99 -8.74 5.38
N GLY A 200 13.84 -8.47 6.02
CA GLY A 200 13.34 -7.13 6.31
C GLY A 200 12.67 -6.46 5.12
N GLY A 201 12.35 -7.22 4.07
CA GLY A 201 11.56 -6.76 2.94
C GLY A 201 10.06 -6.96 3.17
N GLU A 202 9.28 -6.46 2.22
CA GLU A 202 7.84 -6.67 2.17
C GLU A 202 7.43 -7.16 0.78
N ARG A 203 6.35 -7.94 0.74
CA ARG A 203 5.74 -8.42 -0.50
C ARG A 203 4.24 -8.33 -0.42
N THR A 204 3.61 -7.77 -1.45
CA THR A 204 2.15 -7.76 -1.59
C THR A 204 1.71 -8.69 -2.71
N ILE A 205 0.73 -9.56 -2.44
CA ILE A 205 0.14 -10.49 -3.41
C ILE A 205 -1.37 -10.30 -3.45
N LEU A 206 -1.91 -10.04 -4.64
CA LEU A 206 -3.35 -9.93 -4.87
C LEU A 206 -3.93 -11.28 -5.27
N PHE A 207 -5.02 -11.64 -4.61
CA PHE A 207 -5.87 -12.77 -4.93
C PHE A 207 -7.21 -12.29 -5.49
N ARG A 208 -7.69 -12.94 -6.55
CA ARG A 208 -9.03 -12.79 -7.13
C ARG A 208 -9.57 -14.16 -7.50
N ASP A 209 -10.86 -14.37 -7.30
CA ASP A 209 -11.56 -15.61 -7.68
C ASP A 209 -10.84 -16.89 -7.22
N GLY A 210 -10.32 -16.88 -5.98
CA GLY A 210 -9.64 -18.04 -5.39
C GLY A 210 -8.16 -18.19 -5.77
N LYS A 211 -7.57 -17.29 -6.56
CA LYS A 211 -6.21 -17.45 -7.10
C LYS A 211 -5.36 -16.21 -6.91
N ALA A 212 -4.06 -16.38 -6.68
CA ALA A 212 -3.11 -15.29 -6.79
C ALA A 212 -2.99 -14.85 -8.25
N VAL A 213 -3.18 -13.55 -8.50
CA VAL A 213 -3.26 -12.99 -9.85
C VAL A 213 -2.18 -11.95 -10.14
N SER A 214 -1.62 -11.30 -9.11
CA SER A 214 -0.53 -10.33 -9.28
C SER A 214 0.25 -10.11 -7.97
N SER A 215 1.42 -9.47 -8.11
CA SER A 215 2.22 -8.98 -6.98
C SER A 215 2.70 -7.56 -7.24
N ASP A 216 3.28 -6.91 -6.24
CA ASP A 216 3.99 -5.62 -6.36
C ASP A 216 5.40 -5.75 -6.97
N SER A 217 5.82 -6.96 -7.39
CA SER A 217 7.03 -7.17 -8.17
C SER A 217 6.80 -6.95 -9.66
N ALA A 218 7.82 -6.42 -10.36
CA ALA A 218 7.84 -6.41 -11.83
C ALA A 218 8.16 -7.80 -12.43
N ALA A 219 8.61 -8.76 -11.60
CA ALA A 219 8.88 -10.12 -12.04
C ALA A 219 7.57 -10.90 -12.25
N GLY A 220 7.60 -11.87 -13.17
CA GLY A 220 6.44 -12.72 -13.46
C GLY A 220 6.03 -13.55 -12.24
N LEU A 221 4.71 -13.70 -12.05
CA LEU A 221 4.10 -14.50 -11.00
C LEU A 221 3.58 -15.82 -11.60
N THR A 222 3.94 -16.94 -10.99
CA THR A 222 3.43 -18.27 -11.33
C THR A 222 2.83 -18.92 -10.08
N VAL A 223 1.74 -19.65 -10.26
CA VAL A 223 1.01 -20.29 -9.15
C VAL A 223 0.89 -21.78 -9.44
N GLU A 224 1.39 -22.58 -8.51
CA GLU A 224 1.19 -24.03 -8.47
C GLU A 224 0.25 -24.36 -7.31
N ARG A 225 -0.75 -25.20 -7.58
CA ARG A 225 -1.74 -25.58 -6.57
C ARG A 225 -1.32 -26.89 -5.90
N ARG A 226 -1.21 -26.89 -4.57
CA ARG A 226 -0.94 -28.08 -3.74
C ARG A 226 -2.01 -28.23 -2.66
N GLY A 227 -3.00 -29.11 -2.87
CA GLY A 227 -4.05 -29.37 -1.87
C GLY A 227 -4.93 -28.16 -1.59
N ASP A 228 -4.78 -27.51 -0.44
CA ASP A 228 -5.42 -26.25 0.01
C ASP A 228 -4.45 -25.04 0.03
N THR A 229 -3.21 -25.25 -0.44
CA THR A 229 -2.16 -24.24 -0.49
C THR A 229 -1.84 -23.77 -1.91
N SER A 230 -1.69 -22.46 -2.08
CA SER A 230 -1.17 -21.81 -3.28
C SER A 230 0.35 -21.61 -3.15
N VAL A 231 1.13 -22.32 -3.97
CA VAL A 231 2.59 -22.13 -4.05
C VAL A 231 2.88 -21.10 -5.13
N ILE A 232 3.21 -19.89 -4.69
CA ILE A 232 3.35 -18.71 -5.54
C ILE A 232 4.83 -18.43 -5.71
N ARG A 233 5.29 -18.39 -6.96
CA ARG A 233 6.68 -18.05 -7.30
C ARG A 233 6.71 -16.72 -8.05
N ILE A 234 7.60 -15.84 -7.61
CA ILE A 234 7.79 -14.52 -8.21
C ILE A 234 9.23 -14.44 -8.72
N GLY A 235 9.38 -14.30 -10.04
CA GLY A 235 10.67 -14.42 -10.69
C GLY A 235 11.31 -15.81 -10.47
N THR A 236 12.65 -15.83 -10.35
CA THR A 236 13.42 -17.07 -10.17
C THR A 236 13.74 -17.40 -8.71
N VAL A 237 13.49 -16.45 -7.80
CA VAL A 237 13.98 -16.52 -6.41
C VAL A 237 12.86 -16.76 -5.42
N GLU A 238 11.82 -15.91 -5.48
CA GLU A 238 10.85 -15.82 -4.41
C GLU A 238 9.81 -16.94 -4.49
N VAL A 239 9.51 -17.53 -3.34
CA VAL A 239 8.49 -18.57 -3.18
C VAL A 239 7.66 -18.27 -1.93
N TYR A 240 6.34 -18.34 -2.03
CA TYR A 240 5.40 -18.17 -0.93
C TYR A 240 4.37 -19.29 -0.95
N GLU A 241 4.19 -19.97 0.17
CA GLU A 241 3.18 -21.02 0.31
C GLU A 241 2.01 -20.48 1.12
N VAL A 242 0.96 -20.03 0.44
CA VAL A 242 -0.19 -19.36 1.07
C VAL A 242 -1.37 -20.32 1.15
N PRO A 243 -1.78 -20.76 2.35
CA PRO A 243 -2.99 -21.57 2.53
C PRO A 243 -4.23 -20.76 2.15
N ASP A 244 -5.18 -21.34 1.42
CA ASP A 244 -6.38 -20.65 0.91
C ASP A 244 -7.27 -20.08 2.03
N ALA A 245 -7.26 -20.70 3.21
CA ALA A 245 -7.98 -20.23 4.39
C ALA A 245 -7.53 -18.83 4.84
N LEU A 246 -6.29 -18.44 4.51
CA LEU A 246 -5.77 -17.12 4.84
C LEU A 246 -6.47 -16.02 4.01
N PRO A 247 -6.36 -15.97 2.67
CA PRO A 247 -7.02 -14.99 1.83
C PRO A 247 -8.56 -15.13 1.81
N PHE A 248 -9.12 -16.31 1.96
CA PHE A 248 -10.56 -16.55 1.72
C PHE A 248 -11.39 -16.91 2.96
N GLY A 249 -10.74 -17.15 4.10
CA GLY A 249 -11.42 -17.70 5.28
C GLY A 249 -11.56 -19.21 5.21
N GLY A 250 -11.75 -19.84 6.37
CA GLY A 250 -12.08 -21.26 6.51
C GLY A 250 -13.57 -21.53 6.53
#